data_AF-A0A292RCC5-F1
#
_entry.id   AF-A0A292RCC5-F1
#
_cell.length_a   1.000
_cell.length_b   1.000
_cell.length_c   1.000
_cell.angle_alpha   90.00
_cell.angle_beta   90.00
_cell.angle_gamma   90.00
#
_symmetry.space_group_name_H-M   'P 1'
#
loop_
_entity.id
_entity.type
_entity.pdbx_description
1 polymer ?
#
loop_
_entity_poly.entity_id
_entity_poly.type
_entity_poly.pdbx_seq_one_letter_code
_entity_poly.pdbx_strand_id
1 'polypeptide(L)'
;MNSKENEYIFPQKSSLTKIDISSIEMDLPDLKNIFESKSVVIAKWLMSWIEHDLACGKISINNILPSKAEFAYLLGVSIGTMQNSFRYIEDLGYVESKQCIGTLVKNAENKTSTIRKLTSKRELAVDEIKRYILTDGFKIGSQLPSSRTIATIIGFSANTTRLALEYLATQKIIRHKFKNSNEYGWVLESLDFDVKNSAPKQNSETLVDMVVKDLEAYISKNLKVGDKIPSHSVLSKGLKASIKTVHDALKVLIDRGILLARRGRYGTSVIRLPQSGNCSQKPETSIFASAQDTAFYHYEKTQNHIKRMIAQDYEIGDKLPSIMELSKSLDLSPNTIRKAFHNLAKEGYLVFSRGRYGGTFVIDIPEVEAQTFKWLAVNPQYAKMYEEANN
;
A
#
# COMPACT_ATOMS: atom_id res chain seq x y z
N MET A 1 -16.84 -10.66 21.26
CA MET A 1 -15.36 -10.55 21.35
C MET A 1 -14.87 -11.76 22.12
N ASN A 2 -14.42 -12.80 21.42
CA ASN A 2 -13.62 -13.91 21.96
C ASN A 2 -13.42 -14.94 20.85
N SER A 3 -12.31 -14.81 20.11
CA SER A 3 -11.79 -15.84 19.22
C SER A 3 -10.32 -15.53 19.07
N LYS A 4 -9.46 -16.13 19.92
CA LYS A 4 -7.98 -16.11 19.85
C LYS A 4 -7.46 -14.97 18.96
N GLU A 5 -7.60 -13.74 19.44
CA GLU A 5 -7.17 -12.59 18.65
C GLU A 5 -5.67 -12.69 18.54
N ASN A 6 -5.16 -12.96 17.33
CA ASN A 6 -3.79 -12.60 17.00
C ASN A 6 -3.62 -11.15 17.46
N GLU A 7 -2.92 -10.96 18.57
CA GLU A 7 -2.93 -9.72 19.34
C GLU A 7 -1.99 -8.72 18.66
N TYR A 8 -2.36 -8.35 17.44
CA TYR A 8 -1.61 -7.38 16.68
C TYR A 8 -1.64 -6.06 17.45
N ILE A 9 -0.51 -5.36 17.50
CA ILE A 9 -0.38 -4.05 18.10
C ILE A 9 -0.31 -3.05 16.95
N PHE A 10 -1.00 -1.92 17.10
CA PHE A 10 -0.82 -0.77 16.22
C PHE A 10 0.09 0.26 16.91
N PRO A 11 1.43 0.13 16.79
CA PRO A 11 2.35 1.05 17.46
C PRO A 11 2.20 2.46 16.87
N GLN A 12 1.92 3.44 17.72
CA GLN A 12 1.97 4.85 17.38
C GLN A 12 3.33 5.41 17.78
N LYS A 13 4.03 6.08 16.86
CA LYS A 13 5.39 6.58 17.11
C LYS A 13 5.47 7.52 18.33
N SER A 14 4.41 8.30 18.57
CA SER A 14 4.33 9.24 19.70
C SER A 14 4.25 8.58 21.07
N SER A 15 3.79 7.32 21.16
CA SER A 15 3.63 6.61 22.43
C SER A 15 4.85 5.75 22.79
N LEU A 16 5.89 5.76 21.96
CA LEU A 16 7.06 4.90 22.12
C LEU A 16 8.27 5.73 22.54
N THR A 17 9.03 5.22 23.51
CA THR A 17 10.28 5.83 23.95
C THR A 17 11.44 5.35 23.07
N LYS A 18 12.25 6.31 22.60
CA LYS A 18 13.50 6.02 21.88
C LYS A 18 14.62 5.90 22.91
N ILE A 19 15.43 4.85 22.78
CA ILE A 19 16.66 4.69 23.54
C ILE A 19 17.75 5.52 22.86
N ASP A 20 18.48 6.30 23.65
CA ASP A 20 19.60 7.10 23.16
C ASP A 20 20.87 6.27 23.12
N ILE A 21 21.71 6.51 22.11
CA ILE A 21 22.96 5.75 21.94
C ILE A 21 23.95 5.96 23.10
N SER A 22 23.87 7.12 23.77
CA SER A 22 24.72 7.48 24.90
C SER A 22 24.41 6.72 26.17
N SER A 23 23.24 6.09 26.29
CA SER A 23 22.88 5.31 27.48
C SER A 23 23.43 3.88 27.45
N ILE A 24 24.16 3.51 26.41
CA ILE A 24 24.72 2.17 26.23
C ILE A 24 26.05 2.08 27.00
N GLU A 25 26.02 1.46 28.16
CA GLU A 25 27.18 1.24 29.04
C GLU A 25 27.69 -0.21 28.88
N MET A 26 28.16 -0.56 27.67
CA MET A 26 28.70 -1.89 27.41
C MET A 26 29.95 -1.80 26.54
N ASP A 27 30.95 -2.64 26.83
CA ASP A 27 32.22 -2.66 26.09
C ASP A 27 31.99 -2.99 24.62
N LEU A 28 32.69 -2.28 23.74
CA LEU A 28 32.56 -2.45 22.29
C LEU A 28 33.12 -3.81 21.85
N PRO A 29 32.49 -4.47 20.86
CA PRO A 29 32.95 -5.76 20.37
C PRO A 29 34.27 -5.62 19.61
N ASP A 30 35.19 -6.57 19.79
CA ASP A 30 36.40 -6.62 18.95
C ASP A 30 36.04 -7.10 17.54
N LEU A 31 36.34 -6.25 16.54
CA LEU A 31 36.07 -6.50 15.14
C LEU A 31 37.31 -6.87 14.32
N LYS A 32 38.49 -6.99 14.95
CA LYS A 32 39.76 -7.23 14.25
C LYS A 32 40.12 -8.71 14.15
N ASN A 33 39.93 -9.49 15.21
CA ASN A 33 40.34 -10.91 15.27
C ASN A 33 39.13 -11.85 15.28
N ILE A 34 38.45 -12.01 14.13
CA ILE A 34 37.19 -12.75 14.07
C ILE A 34 37.26 -13.95 13.10
N PHE A 35 36.75 -15.11 13.53
CA PHE A 35 36.53 -16.30 12.70
C PHE A 35 35.19 -16.29 11.94
N GLU A 36 34.20 -15.57 12.46
CA GLU A 36 32.88 -15.35 11.88
C GLU A 36 32.76 -14.00 11.15
N SER A 37 31.66 -13.80 10.43
CA SER A 37 31.39 -12.51 9.79
C SER A 37 31.19 -11.38 10.81
N LYS A 38 31.66 -10.17 10.48
CA LYS A 38 31.50 -8.97 11.32
C LYS A 38 30.03 -8.71 11.72
N SER A 39 29.08 -8.97 10.83
CA SER A 39 27.65 -8.79 11.12
C SER A 39 27.14 -9.75 12.21
N VAL A 40 27.63 -10.99 12.25
CA VAL A 40 27.22 -11.97 13.27
C VAL A 40 27.79 -11.61 14.63
N VAL A 41 29.04 -11.15 14.70
CA VAL A 41 29.64 -10.69 15.97
C VAL A 41 28.89 -9.49 16.53
N ILE A 42 28.61 -8.50 15.69
CA ILE A 42 27.83 -7.32 16.11
C ILE A 42 26.43 -7.74 16.55
N ALA A 43 25.81 -8.71 15.87
CA ALA A 43 24.51 -9.22 16.28
C ALA A 43 24.56 -9.92 17.65
N LYS A 44 25.58 -10.75 17.92
CA LYS A 44 25.81 -11.37 19.23
C LYS A 44 25.98 -10.33 20.32
N TRP A 45 26.79 -9.31 20.07
CA TRP A 45 26.97 -8.18 20.98
C TRP A 45 25.65 -7.44 21.26
N LEU A 46 24.87 -7.12 20.22
CA LEU A 46 23.55 -6.49 20.39
C LEU A 46 22.58 -7.36 21.20
N MET A 47 22.61 -8.69 21.03
CA MET A 47 21.78 -9.60 21.83
C MET A 47 22.16 -9.55 23.31
N SER A 48 23.46 -9.68 23.62
CA SER A 48 23.94 -9.61 24.99
C SER A 48 23.61 -8.27 25.66
N TRP A 49 23.70 -7.16 24.91
CA TRP A 49 23.30 -5.85 25.37
C TRP A 49 21.80 -5.78 25.69
N ILE A 50 20.94 -6.21 24.75
CA ILE A 50 19.49 -6.20 24.93
C ILE A 50 19.08 -7.06 26.12
N GLU A 51 19.67 -8.25 26.28
CA GLU A 51 19.40 -9.16 27.40
C GLU A 51 19.81 -8.54 28.74
N HIS A 52 21.00 -7.94 28.81
CA HIS A 52 21.50 -7.28 30.01
C HIS A 52 20.61 -6.10 30.42
N ASP A 53 20.28 -5.20 29.49
CA ASP A 53 19.51 -3.99 29.81
C ASP A 53 18.02 -4.27 30.07
N LEU A 54 17.47 -5.36 29.50
CA LEU A 54 16.16 -5.88 29.88
C LEU A 54 16.19 -6.46 31.29
N ALA A 55 17.23 -7.22 31.66
CA ALA A 55 17.38 -7.78 33.00
C ALA A 55 17.57 -6.70 34.07
N CYS A 56 18.28 -5.62 33.75
CA CYS A 56 18.44 -4.46 34.62
C CYS A 56 17.20 -3.55 34.67
N GLY A 57 16.20 -3.75 33.81
CA GLY A 57 15.01 -2.90 33.71
C GLY A 57 15.26 -1.50 33.14
N LYS A 58 16.44 -1.27 32.54
CA LYS A 58 16.78 0.00 31.84
C LYS A 58 15.97 0.15 30.55
N ILE A 59 15.68 -0.97 29.88
CA ILE A 59 14.89 -1.02 28.65
C ILE A 59 13.57 -1.75 28.92
N SER A 60 12.50 -1.29 28.28
CA SER A 60 11.20 -1.98 28.27
C SER A 60 10.84 -2.54 26.90
N ILE A 61 9.97 -3.57 26.88
CA ILE A 61 9.42 -4.13 25.65
C ILE A 61 8.75 -3.02 24.83
N ASN A 62 8.91 -3.05 23.50
CA ASN A 62 8.47 -2.03 22.55
C ASN A 62 9.21 -0.69 22.59
N ASN A 63 10.29 -0.53 23.36
CA ASN A 63 11.17 0.62 23.21
C ASN A 63 11.84 0.60 21.83
N ILE A 64 12.05 1.79 21.26
CA ILE A 64 12.69 1.95 19.94
C ILE A 64 14.20 1.98 20.15
N LEU A 65 14.90 1.05 19.49
CA LEU A 65 16.36 1.03 19.45
C LEU A 65 16.91 2.28 18.74
N PRO A 66 18.16 2.67 19.06
CA PRO A 66 18.87 3.68 18.30
C PRO A 66 18.91 3.35 16.80
N SER A 67 19.06 4.38 15.98
CA SER A 67 19.09 4.22 14.54
C SER A 67 20.31 3.41 14.09
N LYS A 68 20.17 2.71 12.97
CA LYS A 68 21.26 1.92 12.38
C LYS A 68 22.48 2.78 12.03
N ALA A 69 22.27 4.06 11.73
CA ALA A 69 23.34 5.01 11.43
C ALA A 69 24.12 5.39 12.70
N GLU A 70 23.43 5.62 13.83
CA GLU A 70 24.06 5.89 15.12
C GLU A 70 24.94 4.71 15.56
N PHE A 71 24.44 3.46 15.45
CA PHE A 71 25.26 2.28 15.72
C PHE A 71 26.42 2.09 14.75
N ALA A 72 26.21 2.37 13.46
CA ALA A 72 27.27 2.28 12.45
C ALA A 72 28.41 3.25 12.76
N TYR A 73 28.08 4.46 13.20
CA TYR A 73 29.05 5.46 13.63
C TYR A 73 29.80 5.02 14.89
N LEU A 74 29.08 4.55 15.92
CA LEU A 74 29.68 4.08 17.17
C LEU A 74 30.69 2.94 16.95
N LEU A 75 30.33 1.96 16.12
CA LEU A 75 31.13 0.76 15.88
C LEU A 75 32.17 0.94 14.75
N GLY A 76 32.15 2.08 14.04
CA GLY A 76 33.04 2.32 12.90
C GLY A 76 32.82 1.36 11.72
N VAL A 77 31.58 0.96 11.47
CA VAL A 77 31.22 0.00 10.40
C VAL A 77 30.26 0.59 9.38
N SER A 78 30.10 -0.09 8.24
CA SER A 78 29.12 0.33 7.24
C SER A 78 27.67 0.14 7.72
N ILE A 79 26.77 1.01 7.26
CA ILE A 79 25.32 0.89 7.52
C ILE A 79 24.78 -0.46 7.01
N GLY A 80 25.34 -0.99 5.91
CA GLY A 80 24.99 -2.31 5.37
C GLY A 80 25.32 -3.45 6.32
N THR A 81 26.46 -3.38 7.01
CA THR A 81 26.86 -4.34 8.04
C THR A 81 25.86 -4.33 9.19
N MET A 82 25.51 -3.13 9.70
CA MET A 82 24.49 -2.99 10.74
C MET A 82 23.13 -3.51 10.31
N GLN A 83 22.72 -3.23 9.07
CA GLN A 83 21.46 -3.73 8.52
C GLN A 83 21.40 -5.26 8.50
N ASN A 84 22.52 -5.94 8.24
CA ASN A 84 22.60 -7.40 8.30
C ASN A 84 22.59 -7.90 9.75
N SER A 85 23.29 -7.24 10.68
CA SER A 85 23.26 -7.57 12.10
C SER A 85 21.84 -7.45 12.68
N PHE A 86 21.15 -6.34 12.38
CA PHE A 86 19.76 -6.10 12.79
C PHE A 86 18.80 -7.16 12.23
N ARG A 87 19.04 -7.63 10.99
CA ARG A 87 18.24 -8.70 10.40
C ARG A 87 18.47 -10.02 11.14
N TYR A 88 19.70 -10.32 11.51
CA TYR A 88 20.04 -11.55 12.24
C TYR A 88 19.35 -11.60 13.62
N ILE A 89 19.38 -10.49 14.37
CA ILE A 89 18.67 -10.41 15.66
C ILE A 89 17.13 -10.40 15.50
N GLU A 90 16.61 -9.87 14.39
CA GLU A 90 15.19 -9.94 14.05
C GLU A 90 14.77 -11.39 13.73
N ASP A 91 15.60 -12.14 13.02
CA ASP A 91 15.37 -13.56 12.70
C ASP A 91 15.41 -14.47 13.94
N LEU A 92 16.17 -14.08 14.96
CA LEU A 92 16.20 -14.74 16.26
C LEU A 92 15.06 -14.29 17.20
N GLY A 93 14.36 -13.20 16.87
CA GLY A 93 13.16 -12.73 17.59
C GLY A 93 13.41 -11.67 18.67
N TYR A 94 14.63 -11.16 18.82
CA TYR A 94 14.96 -10.14 19.82
C TYR A 94 14.39 -8.75 19.48
N VAL A 95 14.15 -8.50 18.20
CA VAL A 95 13.66 -7.21 17.73
C VAL A 95 12.64 -7.36 16.61
N GLU A 96 11.80 -6.34 16.43
CA GLU A 96 10.88 -6.26 15.30
C GLU A 96 11.00 -4.91 14.59
N SER A 97 11.32 -4.94 13.29
CA SER A 97 11.42 -3.72 12.49
C SER A 97 10.07 -3.36 11.84
N LYS A 98 9.68 -2.08 11.91
CA LYS A 98 8.54 -1.52 11.16
C LYS A 98 8.93 -0.24 10.43
N GLN A 99 8.53 -0.13 9.17
CA GLN A 99 8.78 1.06 8.35
C GLN A 99 8.23 2.32 9.03
N CYS A 100 8.98 3.43 8.92
CA CYS A 100 8.69 4.75 9.49
C CYS A 100 8.68 4.88 11.04
N ILE A 101 8.63 3.76 11.78
CA ILE A 101 8.65 3.76 13.25
C ILE A 101 10.06 3.48 13.76
N GLY A 102 10.69 2.41 13.29
CA GLY A 102 12.02 1.99 13.75
C GLY A 102 12.07 0.50 14.08
N THR A 103 13.08 0.10 14.84
CA THR A 103 13.26 -1.27 15.34
C THR A 103 12.88 -1.30 16.82
N LEU A 104 11.94 -2.17 17.16
CA LEU A 104 11.37 -2.30 18.51
C LEU A 104 12.00 -3.49 19.22
N VAL A 105 12.25 -3.35 20.52
CA VAL A 105 12.72 -4.45 21.37
C VAL A 105 11.58 -5.42 21.66
N LYS A 106 11.86 -6.71 21.55
CA LYS A 106 10.96 -7.81 21.86
C LYS A 106 11.53 -8.73 22.92
N ASN A 107 10.63 -9.47 23.57
CA ASN A 107 11.03 -10.61 24.38
C ASN A 107 11.30 -11.81 23.46
N ALA A 108 12.49 -12.41 23.60
CA ALA A 108 12.95 -13.56 22.81
C ALA A 108 12.04 -14.79 22.95
N GLU A 109 11.29 -14.92 24.05
CA GLU A 109 10.39 -16.06 24.30
C GLU A 109 9.14 -16.04 23.41
N ASN A 110 8.67 -14.84 23.01
CA ASN A 110 7.49 -14.69 22.16
C ASN A 110 7.89 -14.45 20.69
N LYS A 111 8.13 -15.54 19.95
CA LYS A 111 8.46 -15.50 18.51
C LYS A 111 7.33 -14.97 17.60
N THR A 112 6.12 -14.78 18.11
CA THR A 112 4.99 -14.29 17.32
C THR A 112 5.14 -12.82 16.97
N SER A 113 4.99 -12.47 15.68
CA SER A 113 4.98 -11.08 15.22
C SER A 113 3.80 -10.34 15.86
N THR A 114 4.06 -9.27 16.60
CA THR A 114 3.00 -8.44 17.19
C THR A 114 2.49 -7.44 16.17
N ILE A 115 3.16 -7.28 15.02
CA ILE A 115 2.77 -6.32 13.99
C ILE A 115 2.31 -7.09 12.74
N ARG A 116 1.21 -6.64 12.14
CA ARG A 116 0.80 -7.12 10.81
C ARG A 116 1.86 -6.72 9.78
N LYS A 117 2.62 -7.69 9.26
CA LYS A 117 3.59 -7.50 8.19
C LYS A 117 3.10 -8.18 6.91
N LEU A 118 3.42 -7.57 5.77
CA LEU A 118 3.31 -8.26 4.49
C LEU A 118 4.30 -9.43 4.50
N THR A 119 3.91 -10.56 3.90
CA THR A 119 4.87 -11.65 3.66
C THR A 119 6.02 -11.12 2.83
N SER A 120 7.24 -11.28 3.34
CA SER A 120 8.42 -10.78 2.64
C SER A 120 8.70 -11.65 1.42
N LYS A 121 9.25 -11.05 0.34
CA LYS A 121 9.78 -11.83 -0.80
C LYS A 121 10.76 -12.92 -0.36
N ARG A 122 11.47 -12.68 0.76
CA ARG A 122 12.35 -13.67 1.39
C ARG A 122 11.57 -14.86 1.94
N GLU A 123 10.45 -14.62 2.64
CA GLU A 123 9.64 -15.69 3.24
C GLU A 123 9.02 -16.58 2.16
N LEU A 124 8.53 -15.97 1.08
CA LEU A 124 8.07 -16.73 -0.09
C LEU A 124 9.19 -17.59 -0.69
N ALA A 125 10.40 -17.03 -0.84
CA ALA A 125 11.56 -17.78 -1.30
C ALA A 125 11.96 -18.91 -0.32
N VAL A 126 11.83 -18.71 1.00
CA VAL A 126 12.05 -19.77 2.00
C VAL A 126 11.05 -20.91 1.81
N ASP A 127 9.77 -20.60 1.61
CA ASP A 127 8.73 -21.60 1.40
C ASP A 127 8.93 -22.35 0.06
N GLU A 128 9.37 -21.68 -0.99
CA GLU A 128 9.77 -22.33 -2.25
C GLU A 128 11.00 -23.22 -2.09
N ILE A 129 12.03 -22.76 -1.35
CA ILE A 129 13.24 -23.57 -1.10
C ILE A 129 12.88 -24.82 -0.29
N LYS A 130 12.03 -24.69 0.72
CA LYS A 130 11.52 -25.84 1.48
C LYS A 130 10.78 -26.82 0.57
N ARG A 131 9.92 -26.33 -0.32
CA ARG A 131 9.24 -27.16 -1.33
C ARG A 131 10.22 -27.83 -2.29
N TYR A 132 11.24 -27.11 -2.73
CA TYR A 132 12.29 -27.66 -3.58
C TYR A 132 13.04 -28.80 -2.87
N ILE A 133 13.42 -28.62 -1.60
CA ILE A 133 14.09 -29.64 -0.79
C ILE A 133 13.24 -30.92 -0.66
N LEU A 134 11.92 -30.77 -0.47
CA LEU A 134 10.99 -31.90 -0.39
C LEU A 134 10.76 -32.58 -1.74
N THR A 135 10.68 -31.82 -2.83
CA THR A 135 10.37 -32.34 -4.18
C THR A 135 11.52 -33.17 -4.75
N ASP A 136 12.76 -32.69 -4.61
CA ASP A 136 13.96 -33.38 -5.11
C ASP A 136 14.44 -34.51 -4.17
N GLY A 137 13.83 -34.68 -3.00
CA GLY A 137 14.10 -35.81 -2.10
C GLY A 137 15.52 -35.81 -1.49
N PHE A 138 16.03 -34.64 -1.11
CA PHE A 138 17.37 -34.52 -0.52
C PHE A 138 17.47 -35.25 0.83
N LYS A 139 18.57 -35.99 1.03
CA LYS A 139 18.89 -36.65 2.32
C LYS A 139 19.61 -35.69 3.26
N ILE A 140 19.44 -35.89 4.57
CA ILE A 140 20.22 -35.17 5.60
C ILE A 140 21.71 -35.39 5.33
N GLY A 141 22.49 -34.32 5.34
CA GLY A 141 23.93 -34.30 5.03
C GLY A 141 24.28 -34.10 3.55
N SER A 142 23.29 -34.10 2.64
CA SER A 142 23.52 -33.82 1.22
C SER A 142 23.90 -32.35 0.98
N GLN A 143 24.72 -32.11 -0.04
CA GLN A 143 25.07 -30.77 -0.49
C GLN A 143 23.93 -30.24 -1.36
N LEU A 144 23.44 -29.04 -1.02
CA LEU A 144 22.49 -28.32 -1.85
C LEU A 144 23.23 -27.61 -3.01
N PRO A 145 22.53 -27.37 -4.13
CA PRO A 145 23.08 -26.61 -5.25
C PRO A 145 23.50 -25.19 -4.85
N SER A 146 24.26 -24.53 -5.73
CA SER A 146 24.67 -23.14 -5.52
C SER A 146 23.45 -22.21 -5.35
N SER A 147 23.60 -21.13 -4.58
CA SER A 147 22.53 -20.14 -4.38
C SER A 147 21.99 -19.57 -5.70
N ARG A 148 22.82 -19.47 -6.74
CA ARG A 148 22.43 -19.02 -8.08
C ARG A 148 21.57 -20.06 -8.80
N THR A 149 21.93 -21.33 -8.72
CA THR A 149 21.16 -22.44 -9.30
C THR A 149 19.79 -22.55 -8.63
N ILE A 150 19.76 -22.46 -7.30
CA ILE A 150 18.50 -22.44 -6.55
C ILE A 150 17.65 -21.26 -6.99
N ALA A 151 18.23 -20.06 -7.13
CA ALA A 151 17.53 -18.86 -7.58
C ALA A 151 16.85 -19.03 -8.95
N THR A 152 17.52 -19.67 -9.91
CA THR A 152 16.92 -19.97 -11.22
C THR A 152 15.78 -20.97 -11.15
N ILE A 153 15.85 -21.95 -10.25
CA ILE A 153 14.80 -22.96 -10.07
C ILE A 153 13.56 -22.35 -9.41
N ILE A 154 13.74 -21.59 -8.32
CA ILE A 154 12.63 -21.00 -7.57
C ILE A 154 12.05 -19.74 -8.23
N GLY A 155 12.75 -19.15 -9.21
CA GLY A 155 12.31 -17.93 -9.90
C GLY A 155 12.48 -16.63 -9.09
N PHE A 156 13.39 -16.60 -8.11
CA PHE A 156 13.70 -15.41 -7.30
C PHE A 156 15.10 -14.85 -7.60
N SER A 157 15.39 -13.62 -7.18
CA SER A 157 16.72 -13.02 -7.35
C SER A 157 17.77 -13.75 -6.49
N ALA A 158 19.01 -13.85 -6.99
CA ALA A 158 20.11 -14.49 -6.27
C ALA A 158 20.35 -13.90 -4.86
N ASN A 159 20.13 -12.60 -4.69
CA ASN A 159 20.23 -11.95 -3.37
C ASN A 159 19.11 -12.37 -2.42
N THR A 160 17.87 -12.46 -2.91
CA THR A 160 16.74 -12.93 -2.11
C THR A 160 16.93 -14.39 -1.69
N THR A 161 17.40 -15.24 -2.61
CA THR A 161 17.71 -16.64 -2.35
C THR A 161 18.83 -16.79 -1.33
N ARG A 162 19.91 -16.01 -1.44
CA ARG A 162 20.99 -15.99 -0.44
C ARG A 162 20.47 -15.65 0.96
N LEU A 163 19.66 -14.58 1.08
CA LEU A 163 19.07 -14.18 2.36
C LEU A 163 18.09 -15.22 2.91
N ALA A 164 17.38 -15.94 2.04
CA ALA A 164 16.48 -17.03 2.43
C ALA A 164 17.27 -18.24 2.95
N LEU A 165 18.38 -18.59 2.31
CA LEU A 165 19.28 -19.65 2.77
C LEU A 165 19.94 -19.28 4.12
N GLU A 166 20.42 -18.04 4.27
CA GLU A 166 20.91 -17.54 5.57
C GLU A 166 19.87 -17.67 6.68
N TYR A 167 18.60 -17.38 6.39
CA TYR A 167 17.50 -17.57 7.34
C TYR A 167 17.26 -19.05 7.68
N LEU A 168 17.26 -19.94 6.69
CA LEU A 168 17.19 -21.38 6.95
C LEU A 168 18.37 -21.88 7.81
N ALA A 169 19.52 -21.22 7.70
CA ALA A 169 20.69 -21.54 8.50
C ALA A 169 20.54 -21.09 9.96
N THR A 170 19.91 -19.94 10.23
CA THR A 170 19.62 -19.53 11.61
C THR A 170 18.62 -20.48 12.29
N GLN A 171 17.69 -21.07 11.52
CA GLN A 171 16.77 -22.10 11.99
C GLN A 171 17.42 -23.50 12.10
N LYS A 172 18.73 -23.64 11.83
CA LYS A 172 19.47 -24.92 11.84
C LYS A 172 18.91 -25.99 10.88
N ILE A 173 18.20 -25.57 9.83
CA ILE A 173 17.72 -26.46 8.76
C ILE A 173 18.88 -26.77 7.81
N ILE A 174 19.69 -25.76 7.50
CA ILE A 174 20.88 -25.89 6.67
C ILE A 174 22.11 -25.35 7.40
N ARG A 175 23.28 -25.87 7.04
CA ARG A 175 24.56 -25.41 7.56
C ARG A 175 25.41 -24.86 6.43
N HIS A 176 26.08 -23.74 6.68
CA HIS A 176 27.08 -23.22 5.76
C HIS A 176 28.39 -24.01 5.92
N LYS A 177 28.92 -24.56 4.82
CA LYS A 177 30.20 -25.27 4.82
C LYS A 177 31.33 -24.26 4.60
N PHE A 178 31.93 -23.76 5.68
CA PHE A 178 33.14 -22.95 5.60
C PHE A 178 34.37 -23.87 5.61
N LYS A 179 34.77 -24.40 4.44
CA LYS A 179 36.10 -25.05 4.33
C LYS A 179 37.14 -24.18 3.64
N ASN A 180 36.77 -23.42 2.60
CA ASN A 180 37.66 -22.50 1.87
C ASN A 180 36.88 -21.27 1.36
N SER A 181 37.59 -20.18 1.06
CA SER A 181 37.04 -18.91 0.52
C SER A 181 36.30 -19.04 -0.82
N ASN A 182 36.48 -20.17 -1.53
CA ASN A 182 35.84 -20.45 -2.83
C ASN A 182 34.75 -21.53 -2.78
N GLU A 183 34.52 -22.19 -1.64
CA GLU A 183 33.49 -23.23 -1.52
C GLU A 183 32.25 -22.68 -0.84
N TYR A 184 31.27 -22.25 -1.63
CA TYR A 184 29.94 -21.86 -1.14
C TYR A 184 29.01 -23.07 -1.25
N GLY A 185 29.04 -23.94 -0.25
CA GLY A 185 28.18 -25.11 -0.16
C GLY A 185 27.23 -25.02 1.03
N TRP A 186 25.94 -25.24 0.78
CA TRP A 186 24.96 -25.44 1.84
C TRP A 186 24.77 -26.93 2.06
N VAL A 187 24.76 -27.35 3.32
CA VAL A 187 24.51 -28.75 3.69
C VAL A 187 23.17 -28.82 4.40
N LEU A 188 22.33 -29.75 4.00
CA LEU A 188 21.07 -29.97 4.70
C LEU A 188 21.34 -30.66 6.05
N GLU A 189 20.87 -30.07 7.15
CA GLU A 189 21.07 -30.57 8.50
C GLU A 189 19.80 -31.17 9.10
N SER A 190 18.63 -30.62 8.78
CA SER A 190 17.33 -31.10 9.25
C SER A 190 16.27 -31.05 8.15
N LEU A 191 15.34 -32.01 8.19
CA LEU A 191 14.12 -32.06 7.37
C LEU A 191 12.86 -31.70 8.18
N ASP A 192 13.03 -31.31 9.44
CA ASP A 192 11.92 -30.99 10.35
C ASP A 192 11.40 -29.56 10.07
N PHE A 193 10.59 -29.42 9.02
CA PHE A 193 9.89 -28.17 8.74
C PHE A 193 8.55 -28.40 8.04
N ASP A 194 7.51 -27.72 8.53
CA ASP A 194 6.22 -27.67 7.86
C ASP A 194 6.26 -26.73 6.65
N VAL A 195 5.69 -27.20 5.53
CA VAL A 195 5.42 -26.39 4.34
C VAL A 195 3.97 -25.97 4.36
N LYS A 196 3.72 -24.66 4.28
CA LYS A 196 2.38 -24.14 4.01
C LYS A 196 1.99 -24.58 2.59
N ASN A 197 0.98 -25.44 2.47
CA ASN A 197 0.39 -25.84 1.19
C ASN A 197 -0.38 -24.67 0.57
N SER A 198 0.33 -23.66 0.09
CA SER A 198 -0.22 -22.60 -0.74
C SER A 198 0.01 -23.01 -2.19
N ALA A 199 -1.06 -23.15 -2.97
CA ALA A 199 -0.95 -23.47 -4.40
C ALA A 199 0.02 -22.49 -5.11
N PRO A 200 0.80 -22.94 -6.10
CA PRO A 200 1.98 -22.23 -6.65
C PRO A 200 1.69 -20.90 -7.37
N LYS A 201 0.43 -20.41 -7.35
CA LYS A 201 -0.02 -19.16 -7.98
C LYS A 201 -0.98 -18.33 -7.13
N GLN A 202 -1.06 -18.55 -5.81
CA GLN A 202 -1.81 -17.59 -4.99
C GLN A 202 -0.96 -16.33 -4.79
N ASN A 203 -1.46 -15.21 -5.32
CA ASN A 203 -0.94 -13.89 -5.03
C ASN A 203 -0.75 -13.77 -3.51
N SER A 204 0.44 -13.37 -3.08
CA SER A 204 0.73 -13.11 -1.66
C SER A 204 -0.39 -12.26 -1.07
N GLU A 205 -1.05 -12.75 -0.02
CA GLU A 205 -2.12 -11.99 0.63
C GLU A 205 -1.58 -10.64 1.06
N THR A 206 -2.14 -9.57 0.50
CA THR A 206 -1.71 -8.23 0.88
C THR A 206 -2.22 -7.91 2.28
N LEU A 207 -1.61 -6.92 2.93
CA LEU A 207 -2.12 -6.40 4.19
C LEU A 207 -3.59 -5.96 4.06
N VAL A 208 -3.97 -5.43 2.89
CA VAL A 208 -5.36 -5.06 2.59
C VAL A 208 -6.24 -6.31 2.55
N ASP A 209 -5.83 -7.37 1.88
CA ASP A 209 -6.59 -8.63 1.80
C ASP A 209 -6.83 -9.26 3.17
N MET A 210 -5.83 -9.22 4.06
CA MET A 210 -5.99 -9.68 5.45
C MET A 210 -7.06 -8.86 6.19
N VAL A 211 -7.03 -7.53 6.05
CA VAL A 211 -8.02 -6.64 6.68
C VAL A 211 -9.40 -6.80 6.04
N VAL A 212 -9.48 -7.09 4.74
CA VAL A 212 -10.74 -7.42 4.05
C VAL A 212 -11.36 -8.68 4.66
N LYS A 213 -10.58 -9.75 4.85
CA LYS A 213 -11.07 -10.98 5.51
C LYS A 213 -11.55 -10.72 6.93
N ASP A 214 -10.82 -9.91 7.70
CA ASP A 214 -11.25 -9.55 9.06
C ASP A 214 -12.53 -8.70 9.06
N LEU A 215 -12.68 -7.78 8.09
CA LEU A 215 -13.90 -7.00 7.90
C LEU A 215 -15.08 -7.87 7.48
N GLU A 216 -14.88 -8.84 6.59
CA GLU A 216 -15.91 -9.82 6.20
C GLU A 216 -16.36 -10.62 7.42
N ALA A 217 -15.41 -11.12 8.22
CA ALA A 217 -15.72 -11.81 9.48
C ALA A 217 -16.44 -10.92 10.49
N TYR A 218 -16.07 -9.63 10.57
CA TYR A 218 -16.75 -8.65 11.42
C TYR A 218 -18.20 -8.40 10.97
N ILE A 219 -18.42 -8.21 9.66
CA ILE A 219 -19.73 -7.98 9.06
C ILE A 219 -20.63 -9.21 9.30
N SER A 220 -20.11 -10.41 9.03
CA SER A 220 -20.87 -11.66 9.24
C SER A 220 -21.29 -11.90 10.69
N LYS A 221 -20.50 -11.43 11.67
CA LYS A 221 -20.79 -11.63 13.10
C LYS A 221 -21.71 -10.56 13.67
N ASN A 222 -21.56 -9.31 13.25
CA ASN A 222 -22.10 -8.15 13.98
C ASN A 222 -23.15 -7.34 13.23
N LEU A 223 -23.29 -7.51 11.91
CA LEU A 223 -24.11 -6.62 11.07
C LEU A 223 -25.15 -7.40 10.26
N LYS A 224 -26.31 -6.78 10.05
CA LYS A 224 -27.35 -7.25 9.13
C LYS A 224 -27.38 -6.39 7.87
N VAL A 225 -28.05 -6.89 6.83
CA VAL A 225 -28.28 -6.13 5.61
C VAL A 225 -29.08 -4.86 5.95
N GLY A 226 -28.60 -3.70 5.50
CA GLY A 226 -29.15 -2.38 5.78
C GLY A 226 -28.41 -1.61 6.89
N ASP A 227 -27.65 -2.30 7.74
CA ASP A 227 -26.94 -1.65 8.84
C ASP A 227 -25.80 -0.76 8.35
N LYS A 228 -25.50 0.28 9.14
CA LYS A 228 -24.40 1.19 8.86
C LYS A 228 -23.08 0.64 9.41
N ILE A 229 -22.05 0.69 8.58
CA ILE A 229 -20.68 0.40 8.96
C ILE A 229 -20.19 1.50 9.93
N PRO A 230 -19.48 1.14 11.01
CA PRO A 230 -18.86 2.11 11.90
C PRO A 230 -17.87 3.05 11.20
N SER A 231 -17.51 4.15 11.86
CA SER A 231 -16.53 5.10 11.31
C SER A 231 -15.15 4.44 11.11
N HIS A 232 -14.36 4.97 10.16
CA HIS A 232 -13.02 4.44 9.87
C HIS A 232 -12.10 4.42 11.10
N SER A 233 -12.28 5.36 12.04
CA SER A 233 -11.49 5.42 13.29
C SER A 233 -11.83 4.26 14.22
N VAL A 234 -13.13 3.94 14.36
CA VAL A 234 -13.58 2.80 15.18
C VAL A 234 -13.11 1.48 14.58
N LEU A 235 -13.24 1.31 13.26
CA LEU A 235 -12.75 0.13 12.56
C LEU A 235 -11.22 0.00 12.64
N SER A 236 -10.48 1.10 12.50
CA SER A 236 -9.02 1.12 12.63
C SER A 236 -8.57 0.66 14.01
N LYS A 237 -9.24 1.12 15.08
CA LYS A 237 -8.98 0.66 16.45
C LYS A 237 -9.36 -0.80 16.66
N GLY A 238 -10.53 -1.22 16.17
CA GLY A 238 -11.02 -2.59 16.34
C GLY A 238 -10.21 -3.63 15.56
N LEU A 239 -9.81 -3.33 14.33
CA LEU A 239 -9.03 -4.23 13.47
C LEU A 239 -7.52 -4.06 13.66
N LYS A 240 -7.11 -3.06 14.45
CA LYS A 240 -5.71 -2.71 14.75
C LYS A 240 -4.89 -2.50 13.46
N ALA A 241 -5.50 -1.81 12.50
CA ALA A 241 -4.96 -1.51 11.17
C ALA A 241 -4.97 0.01 10.91
N SER A 242 -4.17 0.48 9.95
CA SER A 242 -4.14 1.91 9.62
C SER A 242 -5.46 2.37 9.01
N ILE A 243 -5.85 3.63 9.23
CA ILE A 243 -7.07 4.23 8.65
C ILE A 243 -7.09 4.07 7.13
N LYS A 244 -5.94 4.24 6.48
CA LYS A 244 -5.80 4.07 5.02
C LYS A 244 -6.03 2.62 4.60
N THR A 245 -5.45 1.64 5.30
CA THR A 245 -5.66 0.22 5.01
C THR A 245 -7.14 -0.17 5.18
N VAL A 246 -7.81 0.34 6.21
CA VAL A 246 -9.26 0.14 6.39
C VAL A 246 -10.05 0.78 5.25
N HIS A 247 -9.67 1.98 4.82
CA HIS A 247 -10.30 2.63 3.67
C HIS A 247 -10.14 1.82 2.38
N ASP A 248 -8.93 1.36 2.08
CA ASP A 248 -8.63 0.55 0.90
C ASP A 248 -9.39 -0.79 0.96
N ALA A 249 -9.48 -1.42 2.14
CA ALA A 249 -10.24 -2.64 2.35
C ALA A 249 -11.76 -2.43 2.15
N LEU A 250 -12.32 -1.34 2.68
CA LEU A 250 -13.71 -0.97 2.45
C LEU A 250 -13.98 -0.71 0.96
N LYS A 251 -13.04 -0.08 0.25
CA LYS A 251 -13.14 0.12 -1.20
C LYS A 251 -13.23 -1.21 -1.95
N VAL A 252 -12.38 -2.19 -1.58
CA VAL A 252 -12.47 -3.55 -2.14
C VAL A 252 -13.84 -4.17 -1.88
N LEU A 253 -14.42 -4.00 -0.68
CA LEU A 253 -15.77 -4.52 -0.37
C LEU A 253 -16.89 -3.80 -1.12
N ILE A 254 -16.74 -2.49 -1.39
CA ILE A 254 -17.66 -1.72 -2.24
C ILE A 254 -17.57 -2.19 -3.69
N ASP A 255 -16.35 -2.43 -4.18
CA ASP A 255 -16.13 -2.94 -5.54
C ASP A 255 -16.67 -4.37 -5.70
N ARG A 256 -16.62 -5.19 -4.64
CA ARG A 256 -17.29 -6.51 -4.56
C ARG A 256 -18.82 -6.44 -4.43
N GLY A 257 -19.39 -5.25 -4.21
CA GLY A 257 -20.84 -5.05 -4.07
C GLY A 257 -21.42 -5.51 -2.71
N ILE A 258 -20.57 -5.68 -1.70
CA ILE A 258 -21.00 -6.03 -0.32
C ILE A 258 -21.52 -4.77 0.40
N LEU A 259 -20.88 -3.62 0.14
CA LEU A 259 -21.15 -2.34 0.79
C LEU A 259 -21.60 -1.26 -0.22
N LEU A 260 -22.47 -0.36 0.23
CA LEU A 260 -22.85 0.86 -0.48
C LEU A 260 -22.29 2.08 0.24
N ALA A 261 -21.41 2.83 -0.41
CA ALA A 261 -20.97 4.13 0.12
C ALA A 261 -21.95 5.23 -0.32
N ARG A 262 -22.59 5.91 0.65
CA ARG A 262 -23.38 7.13 0.41
C ARG A 262 -22.65 8.35 0.98
N ARG A 263 -22.74 9.49 0.30
CA ARG A 263 -22.16 10.76 0.78
C ARG A 263 -23.00 11.34 1.92
N GLY A 264 -22.35 12.06 2.84
CA GLY A 264 -23.01 12.80 3.93
C GLY A 264 -23.48 11.91 5.09
N ARG A 265 -24.63 12.25 5.70
CA ARG A 265 -25.16 11.65 6.93
C ARG A 265 -25.54 10.16 6.81
N TYR A 266 -25.66 9.66 5.58
CA TYR A 266 -26.08 8.30 5.31
C TYR A 266 -24.97 7.27 5.54
N GLY A 267 -23.70 7.64 5.37
CA GLY A 267 -22.54 6.76 5.62
C GLY A 267 -22.47 5.56 4.67
N THR A 268 -21.69 4.54 5.05
CA THR A 268 -21.57 3.29 4.30
C THR A 268 -22.49 2.24 4.90
N SER A 269 -23.34 1.62 4.09
CA SER A 269 -24.30 0.59 4.53
C SER A 269 -23.97 -0.77 3.94
N VAL A 270 -24.32 -1.83 4.66
CA VAL A 270 -24.20 -3.22 4.19
C VAL A 270 -25.36 -3.55 3.26
N ILE A 271 -25.09 -3.91 2.00
CA ILE A 271 -26.12 -4.35 1.05
C ILE A 271 -26.27 -5.87 1.09
N ARG A 272 -25.17 -6.58 1.25
CA ARG A 272 -25.13 -8.03 1.18
C ARG A 272 -24.16 -8.59 2.22
N LEU A 273 -24.45 -9.79 2.69
CA LEU A 273 -23.51 -10.56 3.50
C LEU A 273 -22.50 -11.27 2.58
N PRO A 274 -21.22 -11.36 2.94
CA PRO A 274 -20.17 -11.91 2.07
C PRO A 274 -20.41 -13.37 1.61
N GLN A 275 -21.32 -14.12 2.27
CA GLN A 275 -21.66 -15.50 1.91
C GLN A 275 -22.88 -15.65 0.98
N SER A 276 -23.61 -14.57 0.67
CA SER A 276 -24.70 -14.64 -0.29
C SER A 276 -24.11 -14.54 -1.71
N GLY A 277 -24.46 -15.50 -2.58
CA GLY A 277 -23.88 -15.64 -3.92
C GLY A 277 -23.84 -14.36 -4.75
N ASN A 278 -22.88 -14.34 -5.70
CA ASN A 278 -22.60 -13.21 -6.58
C ASN A 278 -23.87 -12.77 -7.34
N CYS A 279 -24.29 -11.53 -7.11
CA CYS A 279 -24.97 -10.77 -8.15
C CYS A 279 -24.11 -9.54 -8.45
N SER A 280 -23.58 -9.54 -9.68
CA SER A 280 -22.85 -8.45 -10.28
C SER A 280 -23.88 -7.53 -10.92
N GLN A 281 -24.29 -6.50 -10.19
CA GLN A 281 -24.99 -5.35 -10.75
C GLN A 281 -24.98 -4.26 -9.69
N LYS A 282 -24.37 -3.12 -10.02
CA LYS A 282 -24.63 -1.84 -9.35
C LYS A 282 -25.93 -1.33 -9.97
N PRO A 283 -27.11 -1.58 -9.40
CA PRO A 283 -28.37 -1.23 -10.06
C PRO A 283 -28.56 0.29 -10.14
N GLU A 284 -27.85 1.03 -9.27
CA GLU A 284 -28.09 2.45 -9.00
C GLU A 284 -27.14 3.37 -9.77
N THR A 285 -26.07 2.85 -10.39
CA THR A 285 -25.09 3.66 -11.14
C THR A 285 -25.15 3.47 -12.65
N SER A 286 -26.02 2.61 -13.18
CA SER A 286 -26.15 2.38 -14.63
C SER A 286 -27.12 3.34 -15.32
N ILE A 287 -28.01 3.99 -14.56
CA ILE A 287 -29.00 4.93 -15.12
C ILE A 287 -28.39 6.33 -15.29
N PHE A 288 -27.37 6.68 -14.52
CA PHE A 288 -26.70 7.97 -14.56
C PHE A 288 -25.31 7.83 -15.17
N ALA A 289 -24.98 8.66 -16.17
CA ALA A 289 -23.63 8.78 -16.70
C ALA A 289 -22.63 9.01 -15.54
N SER A 290 -21.38 8.56 -15.68
CA SER A 290 -20.41 8.70 -14.60
C SER A 290 -20.29 10.19 -14.20
N ALA A 291 -19.99 10.46 -12.92
CA ALA A 291 -19.89 11.85 -12.44
C ALA A 291 -18.83 12.67 -13.21
N GLN A 292 -17.82 11.98 -13.79
CA GLN A 292 -16.79 12.60 -14.60
C GLN A 292 -17.35 12.97 -15.98
N ASP A 293 -18.11 12.08 -16.60
CA ASP A 293 -18.75 12.30 -17.91
C ASP A 293 -19.86 13.36 -17.83
N THR A 294 -20.63 13.34 -16.74
CA THR A 294 -21.65 14.35 -16.45
C THR A 294 -21.01 15.73 -16.23
N ALA A 295 -19.91 15.78 -15.47
CA ALA A 295 -19.16 17.03 -15.28
C ALA A 295 -18.55 17.53 -16.60
N PHE A 296 -18.09 16.62 -17.47
CA PHE A 296 -17.58 16.93 -18.81
C PHE A 296 -18.65 17.61 -19.66
N TYR A 297 -19.83 16.99 -19.73
CA TYR A 297 -20.97 17.49 -20.49
C TYR A 297 -21.48 18.84 -19.98
N HIS A 298 -21.51 19.05 -18.66
CA HIS A 298 -21.98 20.32 -18.09
C HIS A 298 -21.00 21.47 -18.28
N TYR A 299 -19.67 21.26 -18.14
CA TYR A 299 -18.72 22.36 -18.32
C TYR A 299 -18.65 22.80 -19.78
N GLU A 300 -18.62 21.85 -20.72
CA GLU A 300 -18.47 22.14 -22.15
C GLU A 300 -19.70 22.88 -22.67
N LYS A 301 -20.90 22.43 -22.25
CA LYS A 301 -22.16 23.12 -22.53
C LYS A 301 -22.16 24.56 -21.97
N THR A 302 -21.62 24.76 -20.76
CA THR A 302 -21.52 26.09 -20.14
C THR A 302 -20.55 26.99 -20.90
N GLN A 303 -19.38 26.46 -21.28
CA GLN A 303 -18.37 27.20 -22.02
C GLN A 303 -18.88 27.61 -23.41
N ASN A 304 -19.55 26.70 -24.12
CA ASN A 304 -20.16 27.00 -25.43
C ASN A 304 -21.31 28.01 -25.32
N HIS A 305 -22.08 27.96 -24.23
CA HIS A 305 -23.11 28.97 -23.98
C HIS A 305 -22.50 30.36 -23.74
N ILE A 306 -21.43 30.46 -22.95
CA ILE A 306 -20.72 31.73 -22.73
C ILE A 306 -20.07 32.23 -24.03
N LYS A 307 -19.50 31.35 -24.86
CA LYS A 307 -18.98 31.73 -26.20
C LYS A 307 -20.07 32.36 -27.07
N ARG A 308 -21.25 31.74 -27.13
CA ARG A 308 -22.39 32.29 -27.88
C ARG A 308 -22.84 33.63 -27.34
N MET A 309 -22.92 33.77 -26.02
CA MET A 309 -23.30 35.04 -25.37
C MET A 309 -22.30 36.14 -25.73
N ILE A 310 -20.99 35.88 -25.66
CA ILE A 310 -19.95 36.85 -26.07
C ILE A 310 -20.11 37.23 -27.55
N ALA A 311 -20.33 36.25 -28.43
CA ALA A 311 -20.45 36.51 -29.86
C ALA A 311 -21.73 37.25 -30.27
N GLN A 312 -22.79 37.19 -29.46
CA GLN A 312 -24.09 37.82 -29.77
C GLN A 312 -24.23 39.21 -29.16
N ASP A 313 -23.77 39.38 -27.91
CA ASP A 313 -24.17 40.52 -27.07
C ASP A 313 -23.00 41.43 -26.64
N TYR A 314 -21.75 41.11 -27.01
CA TYR A 314 -20.56 41.81 -26.51
C TYR A 314 -19.54 42.15 -27.61
N GLU A 315 -18.86 43.29 -27.45
CA GLU A 315 -17.76 43.71 -28.30
C GLU A 315 -16.39 43.55 -27.61
N ILE A 316 -15.32 43.67 -28.39
CA ILE A 316 -13.95 43.63 -27.87
C ILE A 316 -13.74 44.83 -26.92
N GLY A 317 -13.31 44.53 -25.70
CA GLY A 317 -13.12 45.51 -24.63
C GLY A 317 -14.28 45.58 -23.63
N ASP A 318 -15.42 44.94 -23.90
CA ASP A 318 -16.56 44.96 -22.99
C ASP A 318 -16.31 44.16 -21.72
N LYS A 319 -16.95 44.63 -20.63
CA LYS A 319 -16.90 43.99 -19.33
C LYS A 319 -18.02 42.95 -19.21
N LEU A 320 -17.62 41.70 -18.99
CA LEU A 320 -18.56 40.61 -18.71
C LEU A 320 -19.16 40.71 -17.30
N PRO A 321 -20.36 40.11 -17.10
CA PRO A 321 -20.99 39.99 -15.80
C PRO A 321 -20.06 39.26 -14.81
N SER A 322 -20.26 39.54 -13.52
CA SER A 322 -19.51 38.83 -12.49
C SER A 322 -19.87 37.35 -12.44
N ILE A 323 -18.96 36.52 -11.91
CA ILE A 323 -19.17 35.07 -11.75
C ILE A 323 -20.46 34.79 -10.95
N MET A 324 -20.80 35.63 -9.95
CA MET A 324 -22.01 35.45 -9.16
C MET A 324 -23.29 35.82 -9.92
N GLU A 325 -23.26 36.86 -10.76
CA GLU A 325 -24.41 37.24 -11.58
C GLU A 325 -24.70 36.17 -12.64
N LEU A 326 -23.65 35.69 -13.32
CA LEU A 326 -23.76 34.59 -14.27
C LEU A 326 -24.24 33.30 -13.61
N SER A 327 -23.78 33.02 -12.38
CA SER A 327 -24.22 31.86 -11.60
C SER A 327 -25.72 31.87 -11.32
N LYS A 328 -26.26 33.05 -10.99
CA LYS A 328 -27.70 33.22 -10.80
C LYS A 328 -28.48 33.13 -12.11
N SER A 329 -27.97 33.72 -13.19
CA SER A 329 -28.68 33.73 -14.48
C SER A 329 -28.77 32.35 -15.14
N LEU A 330 -27.73 31.51 -14.98
CA LEU A 330 -27.65 30.20 -15.61
C LEU A 330 -28.04 29.04 -14.69
N ASP A 331 -28.34 29.33 -13.41
CA ASP A 331 -28.57 28.35 -12.35
C ASP A 331 -27.43 27.30 -12.25
N LEU A 332 -26.19 27.79 -12.29
CA LEU A 332 -24.97 26.96 -12.27
C LEU A 332 -24.08 27.28 -11.08
N SER A 333 -23.33 26.29 -10.61
CA SER A 333 -22.32 26.50 -9.56
C SER A 333 -21.29 27.57 -9.96
N PRO A 334 -20.94 28.52 -9.05
CA PRO A 334 -19.89 29.50 -9.30
C PRO A 334 -18.55 28.90 -9.71
N ASN A 335 -18.26 27.66 -9.28
CA ASN A 335 -17.03 26.97 -9.64
C ASN A 335 -17.02 26.54 -11.12
N THR A 336 -18.17 26.15 -11.65
CA THR A 336 -18.33 25.76 -13.07
C THR A 336 -18.09 26.96 -13.98
N ILE A 337 -18.67 28.12 -13.64
CA ILE A 337 -18.47 29.38 -14.40
C ILE A 337 -17.03 29.85 -14.29
N ARG A 338 -16.43 29.80 -13.10
CA ARG A 338 -15.02 30.16 -12.92
C ARG A 338 -14.11 29.29 -13.80
N LYS A 339 -14.39 28.00 -13.90
CA LYS A 339 -13.64 27.07 -14.75
C LYS A 339 -13.82 27.40 -16.24
N ALA A 340 -15.05 27.68 -16.68
CA ALA A 340 -15.33 28.10 -18.06
C ALA A 340 -14.61 29.42 -18.42
N PHE A 341 -14.65 30.43 -17.54
CA PHE A 341 -13.94 31.70 -17.74
C PHE A 341 -12.43 31.50 -17.83
N HIS A 342 -11.86 30.63 -17.00
CA HIS A 342 -10.42 30.36 -17.02
C HIS A 342 -10.00 29.65 -18.31
N ASN A 343 -10.82 28.74 -18.82
CA ASN A 343 -10.60 28.10 -20.12
C ASN A 343 -10.67 29.12 -21.27
N LEU A 344 -11.69 29.99 -21.27
CA LEU A 344 -11.84 31.04 -22.29
C LEU A 344 -10.69 32.06 -22.25
N ALA A 345 -10.19 32.39 -21.06
CA ALA A 345 -9.00 33.21 -20.92
C ALA A 345 -7.74 32.51 -21.44
N LYS A 346 -7.62 31.20 -21.23
CA LYS A 346 -6.53 30.38 -21.77
C LYS A 346 -6.61 30.25 -23.30
N GLU A 347 -7.81 30.21 -23.85
CA GLU A 347 -8.08 30.21 -25.29
C GLU A 347 -7.87 31.59 -25.94
N GLY A 348 -7.68 32.64 -25.13
CA GLY A 348 -7.36 33.98 -25.63
C GLY A 348 -8.58 34.85 -25.91
N TYR A 349 -9.78 34.50 -25.41
CA TYR A 349 -10.99 35.33 -25.57
C TYR A 349 -11.22 36.31 -24.42
N LEU A 350 -10.70 36.02 -23.22
CA LEU A 350 -10.95 36.81 -22.02
C LEU A 350 -9.66 37.21 -21.30
N VAL A 351 -9.68 38.35 -20.63
CA VAL A 351 -8.63 38.77 -19.68
C VAL A 351 -9.21 39.18 -18.34
N PHE A 352 -8.49 38.86 -17.26
CA PHE A 352 -8.86 39.25 -15.90
C PHE A 352 -8.05 40.47 -15.46
N SER A 353 -8.74 41.56 -15.12
CA SER A 353 -8.12 42.73 -14.50
C SER A 353 -8.44 42.78 -13.00
N ARG A 354 -7.42 43.10 -12.18
CA ARG A 354 -7.54 43.22 -10.71
C ARG A 354 -7.59 44.69 -10.29
N GLY A 355 -8.39 45.02 -9.28
CA GLY A 355 -8.45 46.36 -8.68
C GLY A 355 -9.88 46.84 -8.40
N ARG A 356 -10.03 48.11 -7.99
CA ARG A 356 -11.34 48.75 -7.68
C ARG A 356 -12.30 48.74 -8.88
N TYR A 357 -11.77 48.77 -10.09
CA TYR A 357 -12.51 48.66 -11.35
C TYR A 357 -12.26 47.32 -12.07
N GLY A 358 -11.72 46.33 -11.35
CA GLY A 358 -11.40 45.01 -11.88
C GLY A 358 -12.62 44.27 -12.43
N GLY A 359 -12.37 43.33 -13.32
CA GLY A 359 -13.40 42.68 -14.12
C GLY A 359 -12.83 41.61 -15.06
N THR A 360 -13.74 40.89 -15.70
CA THR A 360 -13.40 40.02 -16.84
C THR A 360 -13.77 40.79 -18.10
N PHE A 361 -12.81 40.95 -19.02
CA PHE A 361 -12.98 41.72 -20.25
C PHE A 361 -12.80 40.83 -21.47
N VAL A 362 -13.55 41.12 -22.52
CA VAL A 362 -13.45 40.41 -23.81
C VAL A 362 -12.26 40.99 -24.58
N ILE A 363 -11.36 40.13 -25.05
CA ILE A 363 -10.19 40.51 -25.86
C ILE A 363 -10.29 40.03 -27.31
N ASP A 364 -11.09 39.01 -27.57
CA ASP A 364 -11.36 38.48 -28.91
C ASP A 364 -12.75 37.85 -28.97
N ILE A 365 -13.37 37.84 -30.15
CA ILE A 365 -14.72 37.30 -30.35
C ILE A 365 -14.60 35.84 -30.80
N PRO A 366 -15.14 34.86 -30.03
CA PRO A 366 -15.03 33.46 -30.39
C PRO A 366 -15.83 33.14 -31.65
N GLU A 367 -15.21 32.44 -32.60
CA GLU A 367 -15.92 31.84 -33.73
C GLU A 367 -16.87 30.76 -33.21
N VAL A 368 -18.17 31.07 -33.25
CA VAL A 368 -19.20 30.09 -32.92
C VAL A 368 -19.44 29.27 -34.18
N GLU A 369 -18.77 28.12 -34.29
CA GLU A 369 -19.22 27.10 -35.23
C GLU A 369 -20.69 26.81 -34.92
N ALA A 370 -21.58 27.17 -35.85
CA ALA A 370 -22.95 26.71 -35.83
C ALA A 370 -22.88 25.18 -35.84
N GLN A 371 -23.06 24.58 -34.67
CA GLN A 371 -23.26 23.14 -34.54
C GLN A 371 -24.52 22.82 -35.32
N THR A 372 -24.34 22.62 -36.62
CA THR A 372 -25.30 22.03 -37.52
C THR A 372 -25.37 20.61 -37.00
N PHE A 373 -26.28 20.37 -36.06
CA PHE A 373 -26.50 19.05 -35.50
C PHE A 373 -26.88 18.14 -36.66
N LYS A 374 -25.88 17.49 -37.25
CA LYS A 374 -26.07 16.36 -38.13
C LYS A 374 -26.52 15.24 -37.21
N TRP A 375 -27.81 15.23 -36.89
CA TRP A 375 -28.48 14.07 -36.34
C TRP A 375 -28.38 12.96 -37.38
N LEU A 376 -27.25 12.27 -37.39
CA LEU A 376 -27.16 10.96 -38.00
C LEU A 376 -27.84 10.03 -36.99
N ALA A 377 -29.17 9.99 -37.03
CA ALA A 377 -29.89 8.87 -36.46
C ALA A 377 -29.45 7.64 -37.26
N VAL A 378 -28.43 6.93 -36.77
CA VAL A 378 -27.99 5.68 -37.38
C VAL A 378 -29.09 4.66 -37.10
N ASN A 379 -30.04 4.55 -38.04
CA ASN A 379 -30.94 3.42 -38.10
C ASN A 379 -30.06 2.16 -38.25
N PRO A 380 -30.15 1.16 -37.35
CA PRO A 380 -29.29 -0.04 -37.38
C PRO A 380 -29.28 -0.76 -38.74
N GLN A 381 -30.36 -0.62 -39.52
CA GLN A 381 -30.47 -1.18 -40.86
C GLN A 381 -29.50 -0.53 -41.87
N TYR A 382 -29.24 0.77 -41.74
CA TYR A 382 -28.35 1.51 -42.65
C TYR A 382 -26.86 1.23 -42.38
N ALA A 383 -26.49 0.94 -41.13
CA ALA A 383 -25.12 0.58 -40.77
C ALA A 383 -24.68 -0.76 -41.39
N LYS A 384 -25.60 -1.74 -41.46
CA LYS A 384 -25.34 -3.04 -42.08
C LYS A 384 -25.06 -2.95 -43.59
N MET A 385 -25.77 -2.07 -44.31
CA MET A 385 -25.55 -1.90 -45.75
C MET A 385 -24.15 -1.36 -46.10
N TYR A 386 -23.51 -0.62 -45.19
CA TYR A 386 -22.14 -0.13 -45.39
C TYR A 386 -21.06 -1.19 -45.08
N GLU A 387 -21.35 -2.15 -44.18
CA GLU A 387 -20.45 -3.29 -43.93
C GLU A 387 -20.47 -4.28 -45.10
N GLU A 388 -21.60 -4.45 -45.77
CA GLU A 388 -21.74 -5.32 -46.95
C GLU A 388 -21.13 -4.73 -48.23
N ALA A 389 -20.99 -3.41 -48.33
CA ALA A 389 -20.39 -2.75 -49.49
C ALA A 389 -18.84 -2.68 -49.44
N ASN A 390 -18.24 -3.02 -48.29
CA ASN A 390 -16.79 -2.98 -48.05
C ASN A 390 -16.16 -4.37 -47.84
N ASN A 391 -16.91 -5.44 -48.10
CA ASN A 391 -16.42 -6.80 -48.32
C ASN A 391 -16.72 -7.20 -49.77
#